data_AF-A0A9P3UAS5-F1
#
_entry.id   AF-A0A9P3UAS5-F1
#
_cell.length_a   1.000
_cell.length_b   1.000
_cell.length_c   1.000
_cell.angle_alpha   90.00
_cell.angle_beta   90.00
_cell.angle_gamma   90.00
#
_symmetry.space_group_name_H-M   'P 1'
#
loop_
_entity.id
_entity.type
_entity.pdbx_description
1 polymer ?
#
loop_
_entity_poly.entity_id
_entity_poly.type
_entity_poly.pdbx_seq_one_letter_code
_entity_poly.pdbx_strand_id
1 'polypeptide(L)'
;MIDEEEPILEKAEGTEIEWNAGKNLTQKIMKKKPKKGAKSSKPITKTEPCESFFNFFSPPAVPTEEEELDEEEAEELQEMMEQDYDVGSTLREKIIPHAVSWYTGEAADLEDLDDDEDDEDDDEMMRRGRG
;
A
#
# COMPACT_ATOMS: atom_id res chain seq x y z
N MET A 1 -5.51 3.86 -26.64
CA MET A 1 -6.21 2.57 -26.60
C MET A 1 -5.56 1.84 -25.46
N ILE A 2 -6.30 1.54 -24.40
CA ILE A 2 -5.80 0.67 -23.33
C ILE A 2 -5.75 -0.72 -23.97
N ASP A 3 -4.57 -1.34 -24.02
CA ASP A 3 -4.44 -2.70 -24.55
C ASP A 3 -5.30 -3.63 -23.68
N GLU A 4 -6.21 -4.39 -24.31
CA GLU A 4 -7.21 -5.25 -23.65
C GLU A 4 -6.58 -6.44 -22.88
N GLU A 5 -5.25 -6.51 -22.76
CA GLU A 5 -4.52 -7.60 -22.11
C GLU A 5 -4.03 -7.29 -20.68
N GLU A 6 -4.00 -6.03 -20.25
CA GLU A 6 -3.56 -5.70 -18.89
C GLU A 6 -4.72 -5.77 -17.88
N PRO A 7 -4.59 -6.53 -16.77
CA PRO A 7 -5.62 -6.61 -15.75
C PRO A 7 -5.78 -5.26 -15.02
N ILE A 8 -7.01 -4.75 -14.99
CA ILE A 8 -7.36 -3.51 -14.29
C ILE A 8 -7.91 -3.86 -12.91
N LEU A 9 -7.50 -3.12 -11.88
CA LEU A 9 -8.04 -3.26 -10.53
C LEU A 9 -9.51 -2.77 -10.49
N GLU A 10 -10.45 -3.70 -10.27
CA GLU A 10 -11.87 -3.38 -10.12
C GLU A 10 -12.23 -2.96 -8.69
N LYS A 11 -11.75 -3.72 -7.69
CA LYS A 11 -11.99 -3.48 -6.26
C LYS A 11 -10.99 -4.23 -5.39
N ALA A 12 -10.80 -3.77 -4.15
CA ALA A 12 -10.08 -4.46 -3.10
C ALA A 12 -11.02 -4.86 -1.96
N GLU A 13 -10.93 -6.11 -1.49
CA GLU A 13 -11.72 -6.62 -0.37
C GLU A 13 -10.80 -6.99 0.80
N GLY A 14 -10.95 -6.26 1.91
CA GLY A 14 -10.21 -6.48 3.14
C GLY A 14 -10.75 -7.63 3.98
N THR A 15 -9.99 -8.04 5.00
CA THR A 15 -10.41 -9.05 6.00
C THR A 15 -10.49 -8.41 7.38
N GLU A 16 -11.63 -8.55 8.05
CA GLU A 16 -11.80 -8.01 9.40
C GLU A 16 -10.83 -8.68 10.40
N ILE A 17 -10.08 -7.85 11.13
CA ILE A 17 -9.12 -8.33 12.13
C ILE A 17 -9.80 -8.40 13.50
N GLU A 18 -9.85 -9.61 14.07
CA GLU A 18 -10.32 -9.83 15.44
C GLU A 18 -9.24 -9.42 16.46
N TRP A 19 -9.22 -8.12 16.80
CA TRP A 19 -8.26 -7.59 17.74
C TRP A 19 -8.53 -8.02 19.19
N ASN A 20 -7.49 -8.51 19.85
CA ASN A 20 -7.51 -8.66 21.31
C ASN A 20 -7.65 -7.30 22.02
N ALA A 21 -8.18 -7.31 23.24
CA ALA A 21 -8.42 -6.09 24.02
C ALA A 21 -7.14 -5.22 24.15
N GLY A 22 -7.21 -3.99 23.66
CA GLY A 22 -6.09 -3.03 23.70
C GLY A 22 -4.94 -3.36 22.75
N LYS A 23 -5.16 -4.24 21.77
CA LYS A 23 -4.16 -4.62 20.75
C LYS A 23 -4.47 -4.10 19.36
N ASN A 24 -5.56 -3.36 19.17
CA ASN A 24 -5.83 -2.72 17.89
C ASN A 24 -4.73 -1.71 17.54
N LEU A 25 -3.94 -2.03 16.50
CA LEU A 25 -2.83 -1.21 16.02
C LEU A 25 -3.23 -0.18 14.98
N THR A 26 -4.48 -0.19 14.50
CA THR A 26 -5.03 0.85 13.61
C THR A 26 -5.58 2.05 14.41
N GLN A 27 -5.56 1.96 15.74
CA GLN A 27 -6.09 2.99 16.63
C GLN A 27 -5.13 3.34 17.76
N LYS A 28 -4.92 4.64 17.97
CA LYS A 28 -4.17 5.19 19.09
C LYS A 28 -5.08 5.49 20.28
N ILE A 29 -4.77 4.89 21.43
CA ILE A 29 -5.55 5.07 22.66
C ILE A 29 -5.08 6.31 23.43
N MET A 30 -5.92 7.35 23.47
CA MET A 30 -5.74 8.52 24.32
C MET A 30 -6.50 8.37 25.64
N LYS A 31 -5.77 8.28 26.75
CA LYS A 31 -6.36 8.28 28.10
C LYS A 31 -6.55 9.71 28.59
N LYS A 32 -7.79 10.18 28.71
CA LYS A 32 -8.10 11.47 29.34
C LYS A 32 -8.28 11.30 30.84
N LYS A 33 -7.60 12.15 31.61
CA LYS A 33 -7.73 12.21 33.06
C LYS A 33 -9.17 12.64 33.41
N PRO A 34 -9.87 11.96 34.32
CA PRO A 34 -11.24 12.30 34.66
C PRO A 34 -11.30 13.72 35.25
N LYS A 35 -12.35 14.49 34.89
CA LYS A 35 -12.58 15.83 35.44
C LYS A 35 -12.79 15.73 36.97
N LYS A 36 -12.11 16.60 37.73
CA LYS A 36 -12.32 16.75 39.18
C LYS A 36 -13.81 17.06 39.41
N GLY A 37 -14.54 16.13 40.04
CA GLY A 37 -15.95 16.29 40.41
C GLY A 37 -16.93 15.31 39.76
N ALA A 38 -16.52 14.49 38.80
CA ALA A 38 -17.39 13.46 38.23
C ALA A 38 -17.55 12.28 39.21
N LYS A 39 -18.80 11.87 39.49
CA LYS A 39 -19.14 10.74 40.39
C LYS A 39 -18.68 9.36 39.88
N SER A 40 -18.06 9.29 38.71
CA SER A 40 -17.46 8.07 38.14
C SER A 40 -15.97 8.30 37.91
N SER A 41 -15.14 7.54 38.61
CA SER A 41 -13.68 7.56 38.52
C SER A 41 -13.12 6.84 37.29
N LYS A 42 -13.98 6.39 36.36
CA LYS A 42 -13.53 5.64 35.18
C LYS A 42 -12.83 6.58 34.19
N PRO A 43 -11.60 6.25 33.75
CA PRO A 43 -10.89 7.04 32.73
C PRO A 43 -11.68 7.04 31.42
N ILE A 44 -11.83 8.22 30.82
CA ILE A 44 -12.43 8.37 29.50
C ILE A 44 -11.35 8.01 28.48
N THR A 45 -11.62 6.97 27.71
CA THR A 45 -10.71 6.48 26.66
C THR A 45 -11.24 6.99 25.33
N LYS A 46 -10.44 7.79 24.62
CA LYS A 46 -10.72 8.20 23.23
C LYS A 46 -9.76 7.43 22.32
N THR A 47 -10.27 6.84 21.25
CA THR A 47 -9.45 6.25 20.19
C THR A 47 -9.43 7.20 18.98
N GLU A 48 -8.29 7.28 18.33
CA GLU A 48 -8.10 8.03 17.07
C GLU A 48 -7.44 7.09 16.06
N PRO A 49 -7.83 7.11 14.77
CA PRO A 49 -7.14 6.37 13.73
C PRO A 49 -5.64 6.71 13.71
N CYS A 50 -4.80 5.73 13.41
CA CYS A 50 -3.37 5.96 13.20
C CYS A 50 -2.83 5.10 12.06
N GLU A 51 -1.72 5.55 11.48
CA GLU A 51 -1.01 4.79 10.45
C GLU A 51 -0.55 3.45 11.00
N SER A 52 -0.91 2.40 10.26
CA SER A 52 -0.65 1.02 10.61
C SER A 52 -0.60 0.20 9.34
N PHE A 53 0.35 -0.73 9.25
CA PHE A 53 0.35 -1.73 8.17
C PHE A 53 -0.99 -2.46 8.07
N PHE A 54 -1.66 -2.66 9.21
CA PHE A 54 -2.95 -3.36 9.26
C PHE A 54 -4.12 -2.58 8.65
N ASN A 55 -3.93 -1.32 8.27
CA ASN A 55 -4.93 -0.58 7.48
C ASN A 55 -5.10 -1.20 6.09
N PHE A 56 -4.10 -1.93 5.57
CA PHE A 56 -4.18 -2.69 4.32
C PHE A 56 -5.32 -3.73 4.32
N PHE A 57 -5.73 -4.25 5.48
CA PHE A 57 -6.87 -5.17 5.58
C PHE A 57 -8.22 -4.44 5.59
N SER A 58 -8.23 -3.12 5.41
CA SER A 58 -9.40 -2.25 5.33
C SER A 58 -9.19 -1.27 4.16
N PRO A 59 -9.14 -1.79 2.92
CA PRO A 59 -8.80 -1.00 1.74
C PRO A 59 -9.85 0.10 1.49
N PRO A 60 -9.47 1.16 0.76
CA PRO A 60 -10.40 2.20 0.34
C PRO A 60 -11.58 1.62 -0.44
N ALA A 61 -12.79 2.14 -0.17
CA ALA A 61 -14.00 1.71 -0.85
C ALA A 61 -14.11 2.39 -2.22
N VAL A 62 -14.52 1.62 -3.24
CA VAL A 62 -14.85 2.18 -4.54
C VAL A 62 -16.19 2.92 -4.43
N PRO A 63 -16.24 4.24 -4.74
CA PRO A 63 -17.45 5.03 -4.65
C PRO A 63 -18.48 4.52 -5.65
N THR A 64 -19.74 4.58 -5.26
CA THR A 64 -20.85 4.21 -6.16
C THR A 64 -21.12 5.33 -7.16
N GLU A 65 -21.76 5.01 -8.29
CA GLU A 65 -22.15 6.02 -9.30
C GLU A 65 -23.07 7.14 -8.76
N GLU A 66 -23.66 6.95 -7.59
CA GLU A 66 -24.53 7.92 -6.90
C GLU A 66 -23.76 8.85 -5.93
N GLU A 67 -22.49 8.56 -5.65
CA GLU A 67 -21.65 9.37 -4.77
C GLU A 67 -20.89 10.43 -5.58
N GLU A 68 -21.37 11.67 -5.50
CA GLU A 68 -20.64 12.84 -6.00
C GLU A 68 -19.51 13.18 -5.02
N LEU A 69 -18.30 12.73 -5.34
CA LEU A 69 -17.07 13.23 -4.72
C LEU A 69 -16.66 14.53 -5.40
N ASP A 70 -16.15 15.48 -4.61
CA ASP A 70 -15.46 16.62 -5.21
C ASP A 70 -14.09 16.23 -5.79
N GLU A 71 -13.44 17.15 -6.49
CA GLU A 71 -12.16 16.89 -7.16
C GLU A 71 -11.05 16.55 -6.17
N GLU A 72 -11.05 17.16 -4.98
CA GLU A 72 -10.06 16.90 -3.93
C GLU A 72 -10.28 15.53 -3.30
N GLU A 73 -11.53 15.18 -2.98
CA GLU A 73 -11.91 13.87 -2.44
C GLU A 73 -11.64 12.72 -3.43
N ALA A 74 -11.87 12.95 -4.72
CA ALA A 74 -11.59 11.96 -5.77
C ALA A 74 -10.08 11.73 -5.94
N GLU A 75 -9.27 12.79 -5.92
CA GLU A 75 -7.80 12.69 -5.98
C GLU A 75 -7.24 11.95 -4.76
N GLU A 76 -7.67 12.30 -3.54
CA GLU A 76 -7.24 11.62 -2.32
C GLU A 76 -7.60 10.14 -2.33
N LEU A 77 -8.81 9.80 -2.80
CA LEU A 77 -9.24 8.42 -2.91
C LEU A 77 -8.40 7.64 -3.93
N GLN A 78 -8.12 8.23 -5.08
CA GLN A 78 -7.28 7.60 -6.10
C GLN A 78 -5.88 7.31 -5.55
N GLU A 79 -5.26 8.26 -4.85
CA GLU A 79 -3.95 8.06 -4.21
C GLU A 79 -3.98 6.89 -3.22
N MET A 80 -5.02 6.81 -2.39
CA MET A 80 -5.20 5.70 -1.44
C MET A 80 -5.36 4.35 -2.15
N MET A 81 -6.09 4.30 -3.26
CA MET A 81 -6.30 3.07 -4.03
C MET A 81 -5.03 2.61 -4.74
N GLU A 82 -4.27 3.54 -5.32
CA GLU A 82 -2.98 3.26 -5.94
C GLU A 82 -1.98 2.72 -4.91
N GLN A 83 -1.89 3.35 -3.73
CA GLN A 83 -1.03 2.88 -2.65
C GLN A 83 -1.41 1.47 -2.17
N ASP A 84 -2.71 1.16 -2.00
CA ASP A 84 -3.18 -0.17 -1.61
C ASP A 84 -2.80 -1.22 -2.67
N TYR A 85 -2.98 -0.88 -3.95
CA TYR A 85 -2.59 -1.74 -5.07
C TYR A 85 -1.09 -2.02 -5.09
N ASP A 86 -0.25 -0.99 -4.93
CA ASP A 86 1.21 -1.11 -4.94
C ASP A 86 1.72 -2.03 -3.82
N VAL A 87 1.12 -1.94 -2.63
CA VAL A 87 1.43 -2.86 -1.53
C VAL A 87 1.03 -4.28 -1.90
N GLY A 88 -0.16 -4.47 -2.46
CA GLY A 88 -0.67 -5.78 -2.88
C GLY A 88 0.17 -6.43 -3.98
N SER A 89 0.52 -5.67 -5.02
CA SER A 89 1.33 -6.12 -6.15
C SER A 89 2.75 -6.46 -5.69
N THR A 90 3.37 -5.60 -4.87
CA THR A 90 4.69 -5.86 -4.28
C THR A 90 4.70 -7.15 -3.47
N LEU A 91 3.69 -7.39 -2.64
CA LEU A 91 3.58 -8.63 -1.87
C LEU A 91 3.47 -9.85 -2.80
N ARG A 92 2.62 -9.77 -3.84
CA ARG A 92 2.35 -10.85 -4.78
C ARG A 92 3.54 -11.18 -5.69
N GLU A 93 4.21 -10.16 -6.20
CA GLU A 93 5.17 -10.29 -7.30
C GLU A 93 6.61 -10.30 -6.82
N LYS A 94 6.92 -9.55 -5.75
CA LYS A 94 8.29 -9.41 -5.23
C LYS A 94 8.49 -10.21 -3.95
N ILE A 95 7.66 -9.99 -2.93
CA ILE A 95 7.91 -10.54 -1.59
C ILE A 95 7.62 -12.03 -1.51
N ILE A 96 6.44 -12.50 -1.94
CA ILE A 96 6.06 -13.91 -1.82
C ILE A 96 7.00 -14.83 -2.62
N PRO A 97 7.34 -14.55 -3.90
CA PRO A 97 8.21 -15.43 -4.68
C PRO A 97 9.65 -15.45 -4.17
N HIS A 98 10.14 -14.33 -3.63
CA HIS A 98 11.53 -14.15 -3.22
C HIS A 98 11.69 -13.94 -1.70
N ALA A 99 10.78 -14.51 -0.89
CA ALA A 99 10.71 -14.23 0.55
C ALA A 99 12.02 -14.50 1.30
N VAL A 100 12.79 -15.52 0.88
CA VAL A 100 14.10 -15.82 1.47
C VAL A 100 15.12 -14.74 1.12
N SER A 101 15.17 -14.29 -0.13
CA SER A 101 16.09 -13.24 -0.58
C SER A 101 15.76 -11.88 0.06
N TRP A 102 14.47 -11.56 0.24
CA TRP A 102 14.05 -10.38 1.01
C TRP A 102 14.39 -10.49 2.50
N TYR A 103 14.33 -11.70 3.07
CA TYR A 103 14.76 -11.93 4.45
C TYR A 103 16.27 -11.85 4.65
N THR A 104 17.06 -12.35 3.70
CA THR A 104 18.54 -12.30 3.75
C THR A 104 19.11 -10.96 3.31
N GLY A 105 18.33 -10.13 2.60
CA GLY A 105 18.72 -8.83 2.07
C GLY A 105 19.23 -8.87 0.62
N GLU A 106 19.44 -10.06 0.06
CA GLU A 106 19.99 -10.24 -1.31
C GLU A 106 19.07 -9.67 -2.40
N ALA A 107 17.75 -9.62 -2.16
CA ALA A 107 16.80 -9.04 -3.11
C ALA A 107 16.91 -7.51 -3.20
N ALA A 108 17.24 -6.83 -2.10
CA ALA A 108 17.37 -5.38 -2.08
C ALA A 108 18.59 -4.91 -2.89
N ASP A 109 19.65 -5.72 -2.92
CA ASP A 109 20.86 -5.45 -3.70
C ASP A 109 20.62 -5.67 -5.22
N LEU A 110 19.62 -6.47 -5.60
CA LEU A 110 19.26 -6.71 -7.00
C LEU A 110 18.36 -5.62 -7.59
N GLU A 111 17.47 -5.03 -6.79
CA GLU A 111 16.65 -3.89 -7.25
C GLU A 111 17.51 -2.65 -7.55
N ASP A 112 18.66 -2.48 -6.87
CA ASP A 112 19.60 -1.36 -7.08
C ASP A 112 20.50 -1.55 -8.31
N LEU A 113 20.53 -2.76 -8.90
CA LEU A 113 21.33 -3.11 -10.09
C LEU A 113 20.52 -3.13 -11.39
N ASP A 114 19.19 -3.18 -11.30
CA ASP A 114 18.28 -3.20 -12.47
C ASP A 114 18.09 -1.81 -13.10
N ASP A 115 18.59 -0.73 -12.47
CA ASP A 115 18.55 0.66 -12.97
C ASP A 115 19.81 1.04 -13.80
N ASP A 116 20.78 0.13 -13.94
CA ASP A 116 22.09 0.36 -14.60
C ASP A 116 22.32 -0.51 -15.87
N GLU A 117 21.29 -1.15 -16.45
CA GLU A 117 21.41 -1.99 -17.66
C GLU A 117 20.51 -1.53 -18.86
N ASP A 118 20.38 -0.23 -19.13
CA ASP A 118 19.73 0.25 -20.38
C ASP A 118 20.50 1.34 -21.14
N ASP A 119 21.83 1.29 -21.15
CA ASP A 119 22.62 2.08 -22.12
C ASP A 119 23.83 1.30 -22.62
N GLU A 120 23.99 1.27 -23.96
CA GLU A 120 25.11 0.72 -24.74
C GLU A 120 25.00 -0.74 -25.26
N ASP A 121 24.21 -0.99 -26.31
CA ASP A 121 24.74 -1.70 -27.51
C ASP A 121 23.87 -1.52 -28.78
N ASP A 122 23.91 -0.34 -29.43
CA ASP A 122 23.39 -0.16 -30.80
C ASP A 122 24.43 0.47 -31.75
N ASP A 123 25.69 0.00 -31.72
CA ASP A 123 26.71 0.54 -32.64
C ASP A 123 27.76 -0.48 -33.16
N GLU A 124 27.45 -1.79 -33.20
CA GLU A 124 28.34 -2.78 -33.84
C GLU A 124 27.70 -3.73 -34.88
N MET A 125 26.71 -3.27 -35.67
CA MET A 125 26.45 -3.89 -36.99
C MET A 125 27.46 -3.40 -38.03
N MET A 126 28.63 -4.04 -37.96
CA MET A 126 29.72 -4.02 -38.93
C MET A 126 29.25 -3.86 -40.39
N ARG A 127 29.63 -2.74 -40.99
CA ARG A 127 30.80 -2.65 -41.88
C ARG A 127 31.30 -4.01 -42.44
N ARG A 128 30.48 -4.76 -43.16
CA ARG A 128 30.91 -5.89 -43.99
C ARG A 128 30.27 -5.81 -45.36
N GLY A 129 31.04 -5.34 -46.34
CA GLY A 129 30.63 -5.39 -47.74
C GLY A 129 31.38 -4.45 -48.68
N ARG A 130 32.71 -4.40 -48.61
CA ARG A 130 33.52 -3.87 -49.72
C ARG A 130 34.62 -4.86 -50.04
N GLY A 131 34.39 -5.62 -51.11
CA GLY A 131 35.30 -6.57 -51.74
C GLY A 131 34.72 -6.91 -53.10
#